data_AF-A0A135RVQ7-F1
#
_entry.id   AF-A0A135RVQ7-F1
#
_cell.length_a   1.000
_cell.length_b   1.000
_cell.length_c   1.000
_cell.angle_alpha   90.00
_cell.angle_beta   90.00
_cell.angle_gamma   90.00
#
_symmetry.space_group_name_H-M   'P 1'
#
loop_
_entity.id
_entity.type
_entity.pdbx_description
1 polymer ?
#
loop_
_entity_poly.entity_id
_entity_poly.type
_entity_poly.pdbx_seq_one_letter_code
_entity_poly.pdbx_strand_id
1 'polypeptide(L)'
;MRPSVSTLLAVQALIGSSLAAALPEKTVLRPAQKRQTSVPAVSMDQPTKDFIIITNHNGTCDSEHQRGVYVVQNYTFDNATLTMTASSSKAEISDQMNDAVIKFQHTGTATTKRYLSGTISADLSGSTLVATDPLTIVANEARLESTVALAGHVHYNFWKFKVDEFYIDVDYSSALNLNISAQVNAQYSTYLYKYNPLSVSVSAFTIPGIIDVGPMADFGLGIEFAASGVVKASVDVVSTIADAQVHLDFLDSAKTSTTGWKPQTNVTTDINAQVEFQLNPFADLTVAMGVKLFNGLPDMSAGVEAKPQVVNAFVVDLDFTYTSASGVTFAKPTGEQCKNGAWFASTFHLGVDAYVTKLYTKTLYEVDVPIYQSQCWNFVN
;
A
#
# COMPACT_ATOMS: atom_id res chain seq x y z
N MET A 1 40.30 -15.25 34.87
CA MET A 1 39.00 -15.74 35.37
C MET A 1 37.96 -15.58 34.27
N ARG A 2 37.48 -16.70 33.72
CA ARG A 2 36.46 -16.83 32.66
C ARG A 2 35.68 -18.14 32.94
N PRO A 3 34.35 -18.17 32.96
CA PRO A 3 33.56 -19.39 32.76
C PRO A 3 33.15 -19.48 31.27
N SER A 4 33.28 -20.57 30.52
CA SER A 4 32.87 -21.99 30.64
C SER A 4 31.66 -22.27 29.74
N VAL A 5 31.94 -22.96 28.63
CA VAL A 5 31.05 -23.44 27.57
C VAL A 5 30.49 -24.81 27.94
N SER A 6 29.17 -25.00 27.87
CA SER A 6 28.40 -26.26 28.05
C SER A 6 26.92 -25.88 27.80
N THR A 7 26.05 -26.54 27.03
CA THR A 7 26.01 -27.90 26.46
C THR A 7 24.95 -27.91 25.34
N LEU A 8 25.31 -28.48 24.19
CA LEU A 8 24.46 -28.82 23.06
C LEU A 8 23.98 -30.28 23.25
N LEU A 9 22.79 -30.61 22.72
CA LEU A 9 22.17 -31.96 22.61
C LEU A 9 21.52 -32.57 23.87
N ALA A 10 20.20 -32.78 23.81
CA ALA A 10 19.54 -34.09 23.77
C ALA A 10 18.06 -33.97 24.16
N VAL A 11 17.13 -34.40 23.29
CA VAL A 11 16.06 -35.36 23.64
C VAL A 11 15.66 -36.10 22.37
N GLN A 12 15.96 -37.40 22.34
CA GLN A 12 15.40 -38.35 21.38
C GLN A 12 14.63 -39.40 22.20
N ALA A 13 13.39 -39.65 21.76
CA ALA A 13 12.75 -40.96 21.58
C ALA A 13 11.87 -41.62 22.68
N LEU A 14 10.89 -42.37 22.13
CA LEU A 14 10.17 -43.58 22.62
C LEU A 14 8.92 -43.31 23.50
N ILE A 15 7.71 -43.88 23.31
CA ILE A 15 7.15 -45.16 22.75
C ILE A 15 5.64 -44.89 22.45
N GLY A 16 4.88 -45.49 21.52
CA GLY A 16 5.06 -46.57 20.54
C GLY A 16 3.69 -47.18 20.15
N SER A 17 3.65 -47.80 18.95
CA SER A 17 2.80 -48.94 18.48
C SER A 17 1.26 -48.81 18.53
N SER A 18 0.44 -49.25 17.57
CA SER A 18 0.59 -50.16 16.42
C SER A 18 -0.77 -50.22 15.70
N LEU A 19 -0.79 -50.22 14.36
CA LEU A 19 -1.67 -51.11 13.58
C LEU A 19 -1.17 -51.15 12.14
N ALA A 20 -0.48 -52.24 11.80
CA ALA A 20 -0.22 -52.62 10.42
C ALA A 20 -1.43 -53.44 9.93
N ALA A 21 -2.07 -52.99 8.87
CA ALA A 21 -2.97 -53.81 8.06
C ALA A 21 -2.48 -53.74 6.61
N ALA A 22 -2.30 -54.93 6.04
CA ALA A 22 -1.74 -55.19 4.73
C ALA A 22 -2.63 -54.70 3.57
N LEU A 23 -1.96 -54.24 2.49
CA LEU A 23 -2.24 -54.30 1.03
C LEU A 23 -3.71 -54.42 0.52
N PRO A 24 -4.09 -53.72 -0.58
CA PRO A 24 -3.41 -53.91 -1.86
C PRO A 24 -3.18 -52.65 -2.73
N GLU A 25 -2.39 -52.89 -3.78
CA GLU A 25 -2.09 -52.04 -4.92
C GLU A 25 -3.33 -51.41 -5.60
N LYS A 26 -3.09 -50.26 -6.25
CA LYS A 26 -3.93 -49.61 -7.27
C LYS A 26 -5.34 -49.17 -6.83
N THR A 27 -5.42 -47.95 -6.29
CA THR A 27 -6.66 -47.17 -6.33
C THR A 27 -6.70 -46.35 -7.62
N VAL A 28 -7.34 -46.92 -8.63
CA VAL A 28 -7.79 -46.22 -9.83
C VAL A 28 -9.00 -45.36 -9.44
N LEU A 29 -8.87 -44.03 -9.54
CA LEU A 29 -10.02 -43.13 -9.53
C LEU A 29 -10.79 -43.33 -10.85
N ARG A 30 -11.91 -44.04 -10.81
CA ARG A 30 -12.86 -44.11 -11.92
C ARG A 30 -13.79 -42.90 -11.86
N PRO A 31 -13.80 -42.00 -12.85
CA PRO A 31 -14.94 -41.12 -13.01
C PRO A 31 -16.16 -41.96 -13.42
N ALA A 32 -17.29 -41.71 -12.77
CA ALA A 32 -18.58 -42.27 -13.17
C ALA A 32 -18.95 -41.70 -14.55
N GLN A 33 -18.55 -42.42 -15.60
CA GLN A 33 -18.88 -42.08 -16.98
C GLN A 33 -20.34 -42.48 -17.22
N LYS A 34 -21.25 -41.49 -17.26
CA LYS A 34 -22.53 -41.69 -17.96
C LYS A 34 -22.18 -42.13 -19.37
N ARG A 35 -22.59 -43.35 -19.72
CA ARG A 35 -22.32 -44.00 -21.00
C ARG A 35 -23.04 -43.21 -22.10
N GLN A 36 -22.36 -42.21 -22.66
CA GLN A 36 -22.77 -41.58 -23.91
C GLN A 36 -22.35 -42.55 -25.01
N THR A 37 -23.25 -43.48 -25.34
CA THR A 37 -23.08 -44.39 -26.47
C THR A 37 -23.00 -43.56 -27.74
N SER A 38 -21.82 -43.62 -28.37
CA SER A 38 -21.41 -42.91 -29.59
C SER A 38 -21.41 -41.38 -29.52
N VAL A 39 -20.28 -40.81 -29.08
CA VAL A 39 -19.79 -39.59 -29.73
C VAL A 39 -19.29 -40.05 -31.10
N PRO A 40 -19.81 -39.54 -32.23
CA PRO A 40 -19.23 -39.86 -33.53
C PRO A 40 -17.74 -39.51 -33.49
N ALA A 41 -16.89 -40.40 -34.00
CA ALA A 41 -15.48 -40.10 -34.19
C ALA A 41 -15.41 -38.88 -35.11
N VAL A 42 -15.26 -37.71 -34.52
CA VAL A 42 -14.91 -36.51 -35.25
C VAL A 42 -13.52 -36.83 -35.80
N SER A 43 -13.38 -36.88 -37.13
CA SER A 43 -12.09 -36.73 -37.79
C SER A 43 -11.40 -35.58 -37.07
N MET A 44 -10.35 -35.84 -36.30
CA MET A 44 -9.47 -34.75 -35.88
C MET A 44 -8.81 -34.30 -37.17
N ASP A 45 -9.49 -33.42 -37.89
CA ASP A 45 -8.87 -32.62 -38.92
C ASP A 45 -7.64 -32.01 -38.25
N GLN A 46 -6.49 -32.35 -38.84
CA GLN A 46 -5.16 -31.94 -38.45
C GLN A 46 -5.19 -30.53 -37.86
N PRO A 47 -4.59 -30.28 -36.67
CA PRO A 47 -4.40 -28.92 -36.19
C PRO A 47 -3.86 -28.07 -37.34
N THR A 48 -4.69 -27.14 -37.80
CA THR A 48 -4.25 -26.09 -38.73
C THR A 48 -3.10 -25.35 -38.06
N LYS A 49 -2.21 -24.75 -38.86
CA LYS A 49 -1.01 -24.03 -38.40
C LYS A 49 -1.24 -23.30 -37.06
N ASP A 50 -0.24 -23.39 -36.20
CA ASP A 50 -0.14 -22.79 -34.86
C ASP A 50 -0.71 -23.67 -33.72
N PHE A 51 -0.23 -24.91 -33.61
CA PHE A 51 -0.49 -25.76 -32.45
C PHE A 51 0.51 -25.46 -31.32
N ILE A 52 0.01 -24.91 -30.21
CA ILE A 52 0.80 -24.54 -29.03
C ILE A 52 0.43 -25.46 -27.86
N ILE A 53 1.44 -25.98 -27.16
CA ILE A 53 1.28 -26.75 -25.94
C ILE A 53 1.66 -25.87 -24.75
N ILE A 54 0.75 -25.75 -23.77
CA ILE A 54 1.02 -25.09 -22.49
C ILE A 54 1.08 -26.14 -21.40
N THR A 55 2.23 -26.29 -20.77
CA THR A 55 2.49 -27.26 -19.72
C THR A 55 2.34 -26.63 -18.33
N ASN A 56 2.10 -27.47 -17.33
CA ASN A 56 2.47 -27.17 -15.95
C ASN A 56 3.78 -27.92 -15.64
N HIS A 57 4.47 -27.54 -14.56
CA HIS A 57 5.77 -28.09 -14.12
C HIS A 57 5.82 -29.64 -13.92
N ASN A 58 4.76 -30.37 -14.23
CA ASN A 58 4.59 -31.80 -13.99
C ASN A 58 5.40 -32.72 -14.95
N GLY A 59 6.45 -32.19 -15.60
CA GLY A 59 7.29 -32.92 -16.55
C GLY A 59 8.75 -32.49 -16.60
N THR A 60 9.23 -31.64 -15.68
CA THR A 60 10.61 -31.08 -15.64
C THR A 60 11.04 -30.25 -16.85
N CYS A 61 10.15 -29.99 -17.81
CA CYS A 61 10.47 -29.21 -19.01
C CYS A 61 10.57 -27.68 -18.75
N ASP A 62 10.15 -27.23 -17.56
CA ASP A 62 10.08 -25.82 -17.15
C ASP A 62 10.55 -25.61 -15.72
N SER A 63 10.97 -24.37 -15.42
CA SER A 63 11.34 -23.94 -14.07
C SER A 63 10.18 -24.11 -13.08
N GLU A 64 10.50 -24.28 -11.80
CA GLU A 64 9.52 -24.39 -10.73
C GLU A 64 8.55 -23.19 -10.76
N HIS A 65 7.25 -23.48 -10.70
CA HIS A 65 6.15 -22.50 -10.79
C HIS A 65 5.96 -21.76 -12.13
N GLN A 66 6.68 -22.15 -13.19
CA GLN A 66 6.46 -21.60 -14.53
C GLN A 66 5.57 -22.51 -15.38
N ARG A 67 4.93 -21.90 -16.39
CA ARG A 67 4.28 -22.63 -17.49
C ARG A 67 5.21 -22.60 -18.69
N GLY A 68 5.47 -23.75 -19.28
CA GLY A 68 6.17 -23.82 -20.55
C GLY A 68 5.22 -23.54 -21.69
N VAL A 69 5.68 -22.74 -22.64
CA VAL A 69 5.00 -22.53 -23.92
C VAL A 69 5.85 -23.22 -24.98
N TYR A 70 5.24 -24.12 -25.73
CA TYR A 70 5.91 -24.88 -26.76
C TYR A 70 5.15 -24.82 -28.06
N VAL A 71 5.83 -24.41 -29.14
CA VAL A 71 5.27 -24.41 -30.48
C VAL A 71 5.55 -25.76 -31.11
N VAL A 72 4.50 -26.47 -31.51
CA VAL A 72 4.62 -27.76 -32.16
C VAL A 72 5.02 -27.56 -33.61
N GLN A 73 6.16 -28.13 -33.97
CA GLN A 73 6.74 -28.03 -35.31
C GLN A 73 6.20 -29.14 -36.21
N ASN A 74 6.01 -30.34 -35.66
CA ASN A 74 5.42 -31.47 -36.34
C ASN A 74 4.78 -32.42 -35.31
N TYR A 75 3.84 -33.24 -35.77
CA TYR A 75 3.28 -34.31 -34.97
C TYR A 75 2.96 -35.53 -35.83
N THR A 76 2.95 -36.70 -35.21
CA THR A 76 2.50 -37.96 -35.79
C THR A 76 1.38 -38.51 -34.91
N PHE A 77 0.36 -39.08 -35.54
CA PHE A 77 -0.75 -39.71 -34.85
C PHE A 77 -0.78 -41.21 -35.17
N ASP A 78 -0.80 -42.04 -34.14
CA ASP A 78 -0.97 -43.48 -34.25
C ASP A 78 -2.43 -43.84 -33.95
N ASN A 79 -3.19 -44.15 -35.01
CA ASN A 79 -4.60 -44.54 -34.92
C ASN A 79 -4.84 -45.84 -34.15
N ALA A 80 -3.84 -46.74 -34.05
CA ALA A 80 -4.01 -48.02 -33.36
C ALA A 80 -3.91 -47.85 -31.83
N THR A 81 -3.01 -46.99 -31.38
CA THR A 81 -2.78 -46.71 -29.95
C THR A 81 -3.47 -45.45 -29.46
N LEU A 82 -4.10 -44.69 -30.35
CA LEU A 82 -4.69 -43.38 -30.08
C LEU A 82 -3.68 -42.41 -29.45
N THR A 83 -2.41 -42.48 -29.89
CA THR A 83 -1.29 -41.70 -29.34
C THR A 83 -0.83 -40.65 -30.35
N MET A 84 -0.68 -39.40 -29.89
CA MET A 84 -0.06 -38.32 -30.65
C MET A 84 1.35 -38.07 -30.13
N THR A 85 2.35 -38.10 -31.02
CA THR A 85 3.73 -37.70 -30.72
C THR A 85 4.02 -36.38 -31.42
N ALA A 86 4.28 -35.32 -30.67
CA ALA A 86 4.61 -34.01 -31.19
C ALA A 86 6.09 -33.71 -30.94
N SER A 87 6.76 -33.08 -31.90
CA SER A 87 8.02 -32.37 -31.63
C SER A 87 7.75 -30.88 -31.53
N SER A 88 8.34 -30.27 -30.51
CA SER A 88 8.06 -28.88 -30.18
C SER A 88 9.32 -28.17 -29.70
N SER A 89 9.43 -26.89 -29.98
CA SER A 89 10.45 -26.01 -29.41
C SER A 89 9.85 -25.12 -28.33
N LYS A 90 10.61 -24.86 -27.26
CA LYS A 90 10.24 -23.85 -26.28
C LYS A 90 10.13 -22.49 -26.97
N ALA A 91 9.09 -21.75 -26.64
CA ALA A 91 8.84 -20.40 -27.10
C ALA A 91 8.55 -19.51 -25.89
N GLU A 92 8.71 -18.20 -26.07
CA GLU A 92 8.21 -17.23 -25.11
C GLU A 92 6.74 -16.90 -25.42
N ILE A 93 5.96 -16.65 -24.37
CA ILE A 93 4.54 -16.34 -24.53
C ILE A 93 4.33 -15.05 -25.34
N SER A 94 5.27 -14.10 -25.23
CA SER A 94 5.29 -12.85 -26.00
C SER A 94 5.43 -13.06 -27.50
N ASP A 95 6.07 -14.13 -27.94
CA ASP A 95 6.31 -14.40 -29.37
C ASP A 95 5.08 -15.01 -30.04
N GLN A 96 4.13 -15.50 -29.24
CA GLN A 96 2.96 -16.26 -29.70
C GLN A 96 1.63 -15.54 -29.42
N MET A 97 1.67 -14.36 -28.78
CA MET A 97 0.48 -13.57 -28.44
C MET A 97 0.48 -12.24 -29.20
N ASN A 98 -0.68 -11.87 -29.75
CA ASN A 98 -0.88 -10.54 -30.34
C ASN A 98 -1.12 -9.49 -29.25
N ASP A 99 -1.96 -9.85 -28.26
CA ASP A 99 -2.38 -8.98 -27.17
C ASP A 99 -2.45 -9.78 -25.86
N ALA A 100 -2.16 -9.12 -24.73
CA ALA A 100 -2.41 -9.63 -23.39
C ALA A 100 -3.40 -8.70 -22.67
N VAL A 101 -4.53 -9.27 -22.26
CA VAL A 101 -5.54 -8.57 -21.46
C VAL A 101 -5.59 -9.22 -20.08
N ILE A 102 -5.28 -8.43 -19.05
CA ILE A 102 -5.24 -8.87 -17.66
C ILE A 102 -6.25 -8.04 -16.88
N LYS A 103 -7.27 -8.70 -16.33
CA LYS A 103 -8.24 -8.09 -15.41
C LYS A 103 -8.04 -8.71 -14.04
N PHE A 104 -7.82 -7.88 -13.04
CA PHE A 104 -7.72 -8.30 -11.66
C PHE A 104 -8.72 -7.54 -10.81
N GLN A 105 -9.41 -8.24 -9.94
CA GLN A 105 -10.43 -7.68 -9.08
C GLN A 105 -10.43 -8.41 -7.75
N HIS A 106 -10.71 -7.67 -6.70
CA HIS A 106 -11.04 -8.24 -5.41
C HIS A 106 -12.45 -8.88 -5.46
N THR A 107 -12.57 -10.15 -5.05
CA THR A 107 -13.86 -10.84 -4.94
C THR A 107 -14.00 -11.49 -3.56
N GLY A 108 -14.67 -10.81 -2.62
CA GLY A 108 -15.17 -11.41 -1.36
C GLY A 108 -14.50 -10.95 -0.06
N THR A 109 -14.50 -11.79 0.98
CA THR A 109 -13.91 -11.53 2.32
C THR A 109 -12.84 -12.57 2.73
N ALA A 110 -12.24 -13.31 1.79
CA ALA A 110 -11.51 -14.54 2.10
C ALA A 110 -9.97 -14.42 2.20
N THR A 111 -9.42 -14.95 3.29
CA THR A 111 -8.07 -14.84 3.85
C THR A 111 -6.98 -15.73 3.22
N THR A 112 -6.79 -15.76 1.90
CA THR A 112 -5.73 -16.60 1.27
C THR A 112 -4.76 -15.83 0.36
N LYS A 113 -3.60 -16.46 0.08
CA LYS A 113 -2.33 -15.97 -0.53
C LYS A 113 -2.40 -15.20 -1.88
N ARG A 114 -3.58 -14.83 -2.37
CA ARG A 114 -3.81 -14.17 -3.67
C ARG A 114 -4.72 -12.93 -3.56
N TYR A 115 -4.70 -12.26 -2.40
CA TYR A 115 -5.59 -11.16 -2.12
C TYR A 115 -4.98 -9.83 -2.55
N LEU A 116 -5.76 -9.06 -3.31
CA LEU A 116 -5.46 -7.69 -3.71
C LEU A 116 -6.01 -6.69 -2.70
N SER A 117 -6.28 -7.14 -1.47
CA SER A 117 -6.63 -6.27 -0.37
C SER A 117 -5.86 -6.65 0.89
N GLY A 118 -5.62 -5.67 1.75
CA GLY A 118 -4.82 -5.84 2.95
C GLY A 118 -5.15 -4.77 3.99
N THR A 119 -4.80 -5.09 5.23
CA THR A 119 -4.82 -4.14 6.34
C THR A 119 -3.41 -3.62 6.56
N ILE A 120 -3.27 -2.31 6.62
CA ILE A 120 -2.03 -1.64 7.01
C ILE A 120 -2.26 -1.16 8.44
N SER A 121 -1.47 -1.65 9.38
CA SER A 121 -1.54 -1.21 10.77
C SER A 121 -0.15 -0.77 11.22
N ALA A 122 -0.06 0.46 11.71
CA ALA A 122 1.13 0.97 12.37
C ALA A 122 0.76 1.41 13.78
N ASP A 123 1.59 1.07 14.76
CA ASP A 123 1.41 1.47 16.14
C ASP A 123 2.76 1.90 16.72
N LEU A 124 2.86 3.19 17.02
CA LEU A 124 4.01 3.84 17.66
C LEU A 124 3.65 4.37 19.05
N SER A 125 2.56 3.90 19.63
CA SER A 125 2.06 4.38 20.92
C SER A 125 3.07 4.08 22.05
N GLY A 126 3.23 5.03 22.96
CA GLY A 126 4.22 5.00 24.04
C GLY A 126 5.68 5.24 23.60
N SER A 127 5.94 5.52 22.31
CA SER A 127 7.30 5.74 21.84
C SER A 127 7.79 7.17 22.12
N THR A 128 9.04 7.29 22.58
CA THR A 128 9.74 8.57 22.61
C THR A 128 10.39 8.79 21.26
N LEU A 129 9.84 9.72 20.48
CA LEU A 129 10.34 10.05 19.15
C LEU A 129 11.65 10.83 19.28
N VAL A 130 11.63 11.90 20.10
CA VAL A 130 12.80 12.76 20.34
C VAL A 130 13.07 12.80 21.84
N ALA A 131 14.33 12.60 22.24
CA ALA A 131 14.79 12.75 23.62
C ALA A 131 16.13 13.49 23.62
N THR A 132 16.07 14.80 23.75
CA THR A 132 17.24 15.70 23.83
C THR A 132 17.07 16.64 25.02
N ASP A 133 18.16 17.27 25.48
CA ASP A 133 18.11 18.24 26.57
C ASP A 133 17.06 19.37 26.35
N PRO A 134 16.99 20.02 25.16
CA PRO A 134 16.02 21.08 24.93
C PRO A 134 14.62 20.59 24.55
N LEU A 135 14.48 19.39 23.99
CA LEU A 135 13.23 18.89 23.40
C LEU A 135 13.01 17.41 23.70
N THR A 136 11.83 17.10 24.21
CA THR A 136 11.28 15.75 24.31
C THR A 136 9.97 15.69 23.54
N ILE A 137 9.81 14.69 22.68
CA ILE A 137 8.57 14.40 21.96
C ILE A 137 8.19 12.95 22.21
N VAL A 138 6.97 12.73 22.67
CA VAL A 138 6.42 11.42 22.95
C VAL A 138 5.13 11.24 22.14
N ALA A 139 5.06 10.16 21.39
CA ALA A 139 3.81 9.67 20.85
C ALA A 139 3.12 8.85 21.95
N ASN A 140 2.25 9.48 22.74
CA ASN A 140 1.47 8.77 23.75
C ASN A 140 0.54 7.75 23.09
N GLU A 141 -0.09 8.16 21.99
CA GLU A 141 -0.81 7.32 21.04
C GLU A 141 -0.33 7.67 19.63
N ALA A 142 -0.07 6.69 18.79
CA ALA A 142 0.21 6.92 17.37
C ALA A 142 -0.14 5.66 16.58
N ARG A 143 -1.43 5.49 16.33
CA ARG A 143 -1.99 4.30 15.69
C ARG A 143 -2.65 4.68 14.36
N LEU A 144 -2.26 3.98 13.31
CA LEU A 144 -2.94 3.99 12.03
C LEU A 144 -3.49 2.59 11.77
N GLU A 145 -4.76 2.52 11.40
CA GLU A 145 -5.36 1.33 10.81
C GLU A 145 -5.99 1.71 9.48
N SER A 146 -5.57 1.06 8.41
CA SER A 146 -6.13 1.27 7.08
C SER A 146 -6.48 -0.05 6.41
N THR A 147 -7.52 -0.03 5.60
CA THR A 147 -7.86 -1.14 4.69
C THR A 147 -7.69 -0.64 3.26
N VAL A 148 -6.98 -1.41 2.44
CA VAL A 148 -6.80 -1.14 1.02
C VAL A 148 -7.34 -2.34 0.25
N ALA A 149 -8.12 -2.10 -0.80
CA ALA A 149 -8.44 -3.09 -1.82
C ALA A 149 -8.14 -2.55 -3.21
N LEU A 150 -7.70 -3.43 -4.11
CA LEU A 150 -7.20 -3.07 -5.42
C LEU A 150 -7.90 -3.90 -6.49
N ALA A 151 -8.24 -3.22 -7.58
CA ALA A 151 -8.66 -3.81 -8.84
C ALA A 151 -7.96 -3.10 -10.00
N GLY A 152 -8.02 -3.66 -11.20
CA GLY A 152 -7.40 -3.02 -12.34
C GLY A 152 -7.40 -3.85 -13.61
N HIS A 153 -6.87 -3.21 -14.64
CA HIS A 153 -6.87 -3.71 -16.01
C HIS A 153 -5.57 -3.33 -16.70
N VAL A 154 -5.00 -4.27 -17.43
CA VAL A 154 -3.88 -4.01 -18.34
C VAL A 154 -4.21 -4.64 -19.69
N HIS A 155 -4.07 -3.86 -20.75
CA HIS A 155 -4.09 -4.32 -22.12
C HIS A 155 -2.78 -3.96 -22.80
N TYR A 156 -1.99 -4.97 -23.15
CA TYR A 156 -0.72 -4.83 -23.84
C TYR A 156 -0.81 -5.40 -25.25
N ASN A 157 -0.40 -4.61 -26.24
CA ASN A 157 -0.29 -5.01 -27.63
C ASN A 157 1.17 -5.35 -27.95
N PHE A 158 1.46 -6.63 -28.21
CA PHE A 158 2.83 -7.11 -28.46
C PHE A 158 3.36 -6.65 -29.81
N TRP A 159 2.50 -6.50 -30.82
CA TRP A 159 2.91 -6.02 -32.15
C TRP A 159 3.40 -4.57 -32.14
N LYS A 160 2.73 -3.71 -31.36
CA LYS A 160 3.09 -2.29 -31.21
C LYS A 160 4.07 -2.05 -30.07
N PHE A 161 4.38 -3.08 -29.27
CA PHE A 161 5.13 -2.98 -28.04
C PHE A 161 4.59 -1.88 -27.10
N LYS A 162 3.26 -1.81 -26.98
CA LYS A 162 2.58 -0.69 -26.32
C LYS A 162 1.50 -1.17 -25.36
N VAL A 163 1.41 -0.47 -24.22
CA VAL A 163 0.26 -0.54 -23.32
C VAL A 163 -0.87 0.32 -23.91
N ASP A 164 -1.97 -0.33 -24.32
CA ASP A 164 -3.12 0.34 -24.92
C ASP A 164 -4.12 0.81 -23.85
N GLU A 165 -4.29 0.06 -22.77
CA GLU A 165 -5.09 0.45 -21.59
C GLU A 165 -4.38 0.02 -20.32
N PHE A 166 -4.31 0.90 -19.32
CA PHE A 166 -3.84 0.51 -18.00
C PHE A 166 -4.44 1.43 -16.93
N TYR A 167 -5.26 0.85 -16.06
CA TYR A 167 -5.78 1.53 -14.89
C TYR A 167 -5.82 0.62 -13.65
N ILE A 168 -5.87 1.27 -12.49
CA ILE A 168 -6.06 0.66 -11.18
C ILE A 168 -7.19 1.40 -10.48
N ASP A 169 -8.03 0.64 -9.80
CA ASP A 169 -8.98 1.15 -8.82
C ASP A 169 -8.49 0.81 -7.41
N VAL A 170 -8.52 1.79 -6.51
CA VAL A 170 -8.14 1.67 -5.11
C VAL A 170 -9.35 2.01 -4.25
N ASP A 171 -9.78 1.05 -3.44
CA ASP A 171 -10.72 1.30 -2.34
C ASP A 171 -9.93 1.43 -1.04
N TYR A 172 -10.16 2.50 -0.30
CA TYR A 172 -9.39 2.89 0.87
C TYR A 172 -10.31 3.29 2.03
N SER A 173 -9.99 2.80 3.22
CA SER A 173 -10.53 3.34 4.46
C SER A 173 -9.43 3.42 5.51
N SER A 174 -9.56 4.35 6.47
CA SER A 174 -8.61 4.46 7.56
C SER A 174 -9.16 5.10 8.82
N ALA A 175 -8.55 4.72 9.94
CA ALA A 175 -8.65 5.37 11.23
C ALA A 175 -7.24 5.72 11.72
N LEU A 176 -7.04 7.01 12.01
CA LEU A 176 -5.82 7.57 12.57
C LEU A 176 -6.13 8.08 13.98
N ASN A 177 -5.33 7.66 14.94
CA ASN A 177 -5.34 8.17 16.31
C ASN A 177 -3.92 8.64 16.68
N LEU A 178 -3.75 9.93 16.88
CA LEU A 178 -2.47 10.53 17.29
C LEU A 178 -2.68 11.31 18.58
N ASN A 179 -1.98 10.94 19.64
CA ASN A 179 -1.78 11.76 20.82
C ASN A 179 -0.29 12.03 20.96
N ILE A 180 0.13 13.21 20.53
CA ILE A 180 1.53 13.64 20.56
C ILE A 180 1.69 14.66 21.67
N SER A 181 2.67 14.43 22.55
CA SER A 181 3.10 15.42 23.53
C SER A 181 4.52 15.88 23.26
N ALA A 182 4.75 17.17 23.47
CA ALA A 182 6.06 17.79 23.37
C ALA A 182 6.35 18.57 24.65
N GLN A 183 7.56 18.43 25.16
CA GLN A 183 8.11 19.24 26.23
C GLN A 183 9.39 19.90 25.74
N VAL A 184 9.45 21.21 25.92
CA VAL A 184 10.61 22.03 25.59
C VAL A 184 11.07 22.80 26.81
N ASN A 185 12.38 22.77 27.05
CA ASN A 185 13.01 23.33 28.24
C ASN A 185 13.77 24.65 27.96
N ALA A 186 13.86 25.08 26.71
CA ALA A 186 14.49 26.33 26.27
C ALA A 186 14.00 26.70 24.86
N GLN A 187 14.25 27.91 24.36
CA GLN A 187 13.95 28.28 22.97
C GLN A 187 14.49 27.21 21.99
N TYR A 188 13.61 26.70 21.12
CA TYR A 188 13.94 25.59 20.23
C TYR A 188 13.13 25.65 18.95
N SER A 189 13.77 25.42 17.80
CA SER A 189 13.11 25.22 16.52
C SER A 189 13.74 24.07 15.76
N THR A 190 12.91 23.29 15.08
CA THR A 190 13.32 22.19 14.20
C THR A 190 12.58 22.33 12.87
N TYR A 191 13.27 22.02 11.78
CA TYR A 191 12.69 22.13 10.44
C TYR A 191 11.72 20.99 10.14
N LEU A 192 12.01 19.74 10.56
CA LEU A 192 11.15 18.58 10.41
C LEU A 192 11.78 17.36 11.09
N TYR A 193 11.05 16.68 11.98
CA TYR A 193 11.39 15.29 12.35
C TYR A 193 10.49 14.34 11.58
N LYS A 194 11.07 13.37 10.84
CA LYS A 194 10.31 12.33 10.13
C LYS A 194 10.77 10.95 10.62
N TYR A 195 9.80 10.14 11.02
CA TYR A 195 9.96 8.74 11.40
C TYR A 195 9.20 7.90 10.39
N ASN A 196 9.87 6.94 9.74
CA ASN A 196 9.22 6.01 8.81
C ASN A 196 9.20 4.61 9.45
N PRO A 197 8.29 4.36 10.40
CA PRO A 197 8.31 3.13 11.20
C PRO A 197 7.91 1.88 10.43
N LEU A 198 7.23 2.02 9.29
CA LEU A 198 6.61 0.89 8.62
C LEU A 198 6.67 1.04 7.11
N SER A 199 7.27 0.04 6.47
CA SER A 199 7.16 -0.19 5.03
C SER A 199 6.70 -1.64 4.84
N VAL A 200 5.45 -1.81 4.39
CA VAL A 200 4.86 -3.12 4.09
C VAL A 200 4.75 -3.24 2.58
N SER A 201 5.47 -4.23 2.02
CA SER A 201 5.25 -4.66 0.65
C SER A 201 4.52 -5.99 0.68
N VAL A 202 3.37 -6.07 0.03
CA VAL A 202 2.67 -7.34 -0.19
C VAL A 202 2.75 -7.63 -1.68
N SER A 203 3.40 -8.73 -2.07
CA SER A 203 3.23 -9.27 -3.43
C SER A 203 1.82 -9.85 -3.53
N ALA A 204 0.85 -9.03 -3.95
CA ALA A 204 -0.56 -9.44 -4.00
C ALA A 204 -0.86 -10.36 -5.19
N PHE A 205 -0.18 -10.16 -6.32
CA PHE A 205 -0.44 -10.90 -7.55
C PHE A 205 0.78 -10.92 -8.48
N THR A 206 1.31 -12.11 -8.74
CA THR A 206 2.40 -12.29 -9.71
C THR A 206 2.00 -13.37 -10.72
N ILE A 207 2.02 -13.03 -12.01
CA ILE A 207 2.13 -13.98 -13.12
C ILE A 207 3.59 -13.94 -13.58
N PRO A 208 4.40 -14.96 -13.25
CA PRO A 208 5.81 -15.01 -13.63
C PRO A 208 6.01 -14.70 -15.12
N GLY A 209 6.94 -13.78 -15.42
CA GLY A 209 7.26 -13.38 -16.79
C GLY A 209 6.27 -12.42 -17.46
N ILE A 210 5.12 -12.10 -16.83
CA ILE A 210 4.04 -11.31 -17.46
C ILE A 210 3.69 -10.08 -16.63
N ILE A 211 3.33 -10.25 -15.37
CA ILE A 211 2.92 -9.14 -14.51
C ILE A 211 3.26 -9.43 -13.07
N ASP A 212 3.84 -8.46 -12.38
CA ASP A 212 3.99 -8.45 -10.94
C ASP A 212 3.29 -7.20 -10.41
N VAL A 213 2.26 -7.41 -9.59
CA VAL A 213 1.38 -6.40 -9.01
C VAL A 213 1.39 -6.61 -7.50
N GLY A 214 1.80 -5.59 -6.77
CA GLY A 214 1.74 -5.62 -5.32
C GLY A 214 1.48 -4.23 -4.74
N PRO A 215 0.58 -4.10 -3.75
CA PRO A 215 0.56 -2.91 -2.93
C PRO A 215 1.87 -2.79 -2.16
N MET A 216 2.34 -1.56 -2.10
CA MET A 216 3.38 -1.09 -1.20
C MET A 216 2.74 -0.02 -0.34
N ALA A 217 2.78 -0.20 0.96
CA ALA A 217 2.33 0.78 1.92
C ALA A 217 3.54 1.29 2.69
N ASP A 218 3.78 2.59 2.64
CA ASP A 218 4.75 3.26 3.50
C ASP A 218 3.98 4.17 4.46
N PHE A 219 4.26 4.05 5.75
CA PHE A 219 3.71 4.92 6.75
C PHE A 219 4.85 5.64 7.47
N GLY A 220 4.78 6.96 7.40
CA GLY A 220 5.60 7.90 8.13
C GLY A 220 4.78 8.69 9.15
N LEU A 221 5.40 9.00 10.28
CA LEU A 221 4.94 10.00 11.23
C LEU A 221 5.99 11.10 11.25
N GLY A 222 5.58 12.35 11.09
CA GLY A 222 6.48 13.47 11.24
C GLY A 222 5.89 14.60 12.06
N ILE A 223 6.77 15.44 12.58
CA ILE A 223 6.42 16.54 13.48
C ILE A 223 7.28 17.74 13.12
N GLU A 224 6.60 18.86 12.87
CA GLU A 224 7.21 20.18 12.82
C GLU A 224 6.93 20.89 14.15
N PHE A 225 7.96 21.48 14.75
CA PHE A 225 7.89 22.08 16.08
C PHE A 225 8.74 23.35 16.17
N ALA A 226 8.19 24.38 16.80
CA ALA A 226 8.92 25.57 17.20
C ALA A 226 8.37 26.12 18.52
N ALA A 227 9.23 26.61 19.41
CA ALA A 227 8.83 27.31 20.62
C ALA A 227 9.85 28.40 21.00
N SER A 228 9.37 29.55 21.46
CA SER A 228 10.23 30.66 21.93
C SER A 228 10.64 30.54 23.40
N GLY A 229 10.13 29.55 24.14
CA GLY A 229 10.45 29.34 25.54
C GLY A 229 10.06 27.95 26.05
N VAL A 230 9.92 27.82 27.37
CA VAL A 230 9.54 26.56 28.02
C VAL A 230 8.07 26.27 27.76
N VAL A 231 7.76 25.12 27.17
CA VAL A 231 6.40 24.71 26.80
C VAL A 231 6.21 23.23 27.07
N LYS A 232 5.03 22.87 27.57
CA LYS A 232 4.45 21.53 27.45
C LYS A 232 3.16 21.65 26.66
N ALA A 233 3.04 20.83 25.65
CA ALA A 233 1.85 20.80 24.82
C ALA A 233 1.54 19.37 24.43
N SER A 234 0.26 19.08 24.26
CA SER A 234 -0.21 17.87 23.63
C SER A 234 -1.29 18.18 22.60
N VAL A 235 -1.27 17.42 21.52
CA VAL A 235 -2.28 17.44 20.47
C VAL A 235 -2.82 16.03 20.32
N ASP A 236 -4.12 15.90 20.47
CA ASP A 236 -4.87 14.67 20.23
C ASP A 236 -5.67 14.83 18.94
N VAL A 237 -5.55 13.87 18.03
CA VAL A 237 -6.15 13.86 16.70
C VAL A 237 -6.76 12.49 16.48
N VAL A 238 -8.07 12.47 16.29
CA VAL A 238 -8.78 11.30 15.78
C VAL A 238 -9.34 11.66 14.42
N SER A 239 -8.89 10.96 13.37
CA SER A 239 -9.38 11.17 12.01
C SER A 239 -9.79 9.85 11.38
N THR A 240 -10.95 9.83 10.73
CA THR A 240 -11.43 8.67 9.99
C THR A 240 -11.79 9.05 8.57
N ILE A 241 -11.44 8.18 7.62
CA ILE A 241 -11.83 8.28 6.21
C ILE A 241 -12.52 6.98 5.88
N ALA A 242 -13.78 7.06 5.47
CA ALA A 242 -14.58 5.90 5.07
C ALA A 242 -14.77 5.91 3.55
N ASP A 243 -14.67 4.72 2.94
CA ASP A 243 -15.08 4.46 1.55
C ASP A 243 -14.48 5.44 0.52
N ALA A 244 -13.19 5.79 0.68
CA ALA A 244 -12.48 6.57 -0.31
C ALA A 244 -12.14 5.68 -1.52
N GLN A 245 -12.32 6.22 -2.72
CA GLN A 245 -12.07 5.51 -3.96
C GLN A 245 -11.18 6.33 -4.88
N VAL A 246 -10.20 5.70 -5.50
CA VAL A 246 -9.33 6.32 -6.49
C VAL A 246 -9.32 5.47 -7.76
N HIS A 247 -9.60 6.09 -8.90
CA HIS A 247 -9.37 5.50 -10.21
C HIS A 247 -8.13 6.16 -10.84
N LEU A 248 -7.08 5.37 -11.00
CA LEU A 248 -5.81 5.82 -11.53
C LEU A 248 -5.58 5.23 -12.94
N ASP A 249 -5.58 6.08 -13.95
CA ASP A 249 -5.22 5.72 -15.32
C ASP A 249 -3.72 6.04 -15.56
N PHE A 250 -2.96 5.03 -15.97
CA PHE A 250 -1.51 5.13 -16.14
C PHE A 250 -1.10 5.88 -17.41
N LEU A 251 -2.02 6.02 -18.37
CA LEU A 251 -1.75 6.58 -19.69
C LEU A 251 -2.31 8.00 -19.84
N ASP A 252 -3.34 8.35 -19.05
CA ASP A 252 -4.06 9.61 -19.17
C ASP A 252 -4.46 10.19 -17.81
N SER A 253 -3.78 11.25 -17.38
CA SER A 253 -4.05 11.94 -16.11
C SER A 253 -5.43 12.60 -16.06
N ALA A 254 -6.10 12.83 -17.20
CA ALA A 254 -7.45 13.35 -17.24
C ALA A 254 -8.49 12.31 -16.80
N LYS A 255 -8.19 11.01 -16.92
CA LYS A 255 -9.07 9.90 -16.52
C LYS A 255 -8.87 9.48 -15.06
N THR A 256 -7.67 9.70 -14.54
CA THR A 256 -7.37 10.35 -13.26
C THR A 256 -8.50 10.81 -12.32
N SER A 257 -9.16 10.00 -11.48
CA SER A 257 -10.26 10.52 -10.62
C SER A 257 -10.34 9.93 -9.21
N THR A 258 -11.10 10.61 -8.33
CA THR A 258 -11.22 10.24 -6.92
C THR A 258 -12.59 10.61 -6.35
N THR A 259 -13.06 9.86 -5.35
CA THR A 259 -14.28 10.16 -4.57
C THR A 259 -14.15 9.67 -3.12
N GLY A 260 -15.09 10.05 -2.25
CA GLY A 260 -15.18 9.50 -0.88
C GLY A 260 -14.20 10.10 0.15
N TRP A 261 -13.23 10.93 -0.26
CA TRP A 261 -12.32 11.63 0.65
C TRP A 261 -13.06 12.70 1.48
N LYS A 262 -13.64 12.27 2.60
CA LYS A 262 -14.37 13.13 3.55
C LYS A 262 -13.92 12.80 4.97
N PRO A 263 -12.78 13.34 5.42
CA PRO A 263 -12.27 13.04 6.75
C PRO A 263 -13.26 13.50 7.83
N GLN A 264 -13.57 12.63 8.78
CA GLN A 264 -14.23 12.99 10.03
C GLN A 264 -13.14 13.13 11.08
N THR A 265 -12.81 14.38 11.42
CA THR A 265 -11.68 14.69 12.30
C THR A 265 -12.16 15.39 13.56
N ASN A 266 -11.66 14.94 14.71
CA ASN A 266 -11.74 15.64 15.98
C ASN A 266 -10.31 15.92 16.45
N VAL A 267 -10.05 17.14 16.91
CA VAL A 267 -8.76 17.53 17.47
C VAL A 267 -8.97 18.23 18.78
N THR A 268 -8.20 17.84 19.78
CA THR A 268 -8.12 18.55 21.06
C THR A 268 -6.67 18.90 21.34
N THR A 269 -6.45 20.07 21.95
CA THR A 269 -5.12 20.57 22.28
C THR A 269 -5.08 20.98 23.74
N ASP A 270 -3.97 20.69 24.39
CA ASP A 270 -3.65 21.18 25.73
C ASP A 270 -2.26 21.82 25.68
N ILE A 271 -2.17 23.08 26.05
CA ILE A 271 -0.96 23.89 25.93
C ILE A 271 -0.81 24.69 27.21
N ASN A 272 0.30 24.51 27.92
CA ASN A 272 0.58 25.22 29.16
C ASN A 272 1.49 26.46 28.98
N ALA A 273 1.33 27.18 27.87
CA ALA A 273 2.27 28.20 27.44
C ALA A 273 1.74 29.64 27.56
N GLN A 274 2.62 30.55 27.97
CA GLN A 274 2.51 32.02 27.77
C GLN A 274 3.53 32.50 26.73
N VAL A 275 3.98 31.61 25.84
CA VAL A 275 5.00 31.87 24.83
C VAL A 275 4.55 31.38 23.46
N GLU A 276 5.24 31.81 22.40
CA GLU A 276 4.94 31.38 21.03
C GLU A 276 5.32 29.91 20.81
N PHE A 277 4.46 29.18 20.11
CA PHE A 277 4.55 27.73 19.99
C PHE A 277 3.87 27.18 18.73
N GLN A 278 4.48 26.15 18.15
CA GLN A 278 3.95 25.35 17.06
C GLN A 278 4.23 23.86 17.32
N LEU A 279 3.22 23.03 17.10
CA LEU A 279 3.31 21.57 17.10
C LEU A 279 2.38 21.03 16.04
N ASN A 280 2.99 20.63 14.93
CA ASN A 280 2.29 20.28 13.70
C ASN A 280 2.63 18.83 13.36
N PRO A 281 1.97 17.86 14.01
CA PRO A 281 2.11 16.46 13.66
C PRO A 281 1.45 16.19 12.31
N PHE A 282 2.07 15.33 11.50
CA PHE A 282 1.49 14.77 10.29
C PHE A 282 1.74 13.27 10.20
N ALA A 283 0.77 12.58 9.63
CA ALA A 283 0.96 11.21 9.15
C ALA A 283 1.11 11.27 7.63
N ASP A 284 2.08 10.52 7.12
CA ASP A 284 2.40 10.42 5.71
C ASP A 284 2.14 8.97 5.31
N LEU A 285 1.04 8.73 4.61
CA LEU A 285 0.69 7.39 4.14
C LEU A 285 0.80 7.35 2.63
N THR A 286 1.77 6.57 2.15
CA THR A 286 1.86 6.24 0.73
C THR A 286 1.26 4.86 0.52
N VAL A 287 0.19 4.77 -0.27
CA VAL A 287 -0.32 3.50 -0.81
C VAL A 287 0.05 3.47 -2.29
N ALA A 288 1.13 2.79 -2.60
CA ALA A 288 1.62 2.61 -3.95
C ALA A 288 1.25 1.23 -4.50
N MET A 289 1.18 1.11 -5.82
CA MET A 289 1.22 -0.14 -6.53
C MET A 289 2.42 -0.14 -7.48
N GLY A 290 3.34 -1.06 -7.23
CA GLY A 290 4.35 -1.40 -8.23
C GLY A 290 3.74 -2.35 -9.26
N VAL A 291 3.79 -2.00 -10.54
CA VAL A 291 3.45 -2.92 -11.62
C VAL A 291 4.65 -3.13 -12.53
N LYS A 292 5.18 -4.35 -12.51
CA LYS A 292 6.22 -4.76 -13.47
C LYS A 292 5.57 -5.63 -14.52
N LEU A 293 5.53 -5.14 -15.75
CA LEU A 293 5.09 -5.93 -16.90
C LEU A 293 6.31 -6.59 -17.55
N PHE A 294 6.16 -7.84 -17.98
CA PHE A 294 7.13 -8.59 -18.81
C PHE A 294 8.60 -8.48 -18.35
N ASN A 295 8.88 -8.89 -17.10
CA ASN A 295 10.21 -8.78 -16.48
C ASN A 295 10.74 -7.34 -16.31
N GLY A 296 9.87 -6.34 -16.27
CA GLY A 296 10.21 -4.95 -15.92
C GLY A 296 10.32 -3.99 -17.11
N LEU A 297 9.73 -4.33 -18.27
CA LEU A 297 9.72 -3.49 -19.46
C LEU A 297 8.28 -3.30 -19.97
N PRO A 298 7.68 -2.11 -19.83
CA PRO A 298 8.14 -0.93 -19.08
C PRO A 298 8.00 -1.09 -17.55
N ASP A 299 8.88 -0.45 -16.80
CA ASP A 299 8.71 -0.27 -15.34
C ASP A 299 7.69 0.85 -15.10
N MET A 300 6.47 0.47 -14.72
CA MET A 300 5.37 1.39 -14.48
C MET A 300 4.90 1.22 -13.03
N SER A 301 5.37 2.11 -12.17
CA SER A 301 4.83 2.24 -10.81
C SER A 301 3.92 3.44 -10.73
N ALA A 302 2.94 3.35 -9.85
CA ALA A 302 2.08 4.46 -9.53
C ALA A 302 1.59 4.32 -8.10
N GLY A 303 1.03 5.37 -7.55
CA GLY A 303 0.54 5.34 -6.19
C GLY A 303 -0.36 6.50 -5.86
N VAL A 304 -0.93 6.39 -4.68
CA VAL A 304 -1.70 7.42 -4.02
C VAL A 304 -1.00 7.72 -2.71
N GLU A 305 -0.60 8.97 -2.53
CA GLU A 305 -0.06 9.50 -1.29
C GLU A 305 -1.16 10.29 -0.60
N ALA A 306 -1.49 9.91 0.63
CA ALA A 306 -2.41 10.62 1.49
C ALA A 306 -1.64 11.16 2.69
N LYS A 307 -1.68 12.48 2.87
CA LYS A 307 -0.91 13.17 3.89
C LYS A 307 -1.82 14.00 4.79
N PRO A 308 -2.49 13.37 5.78
CA PRO A 308 -3.16 14.10 6.84
C PRO A 308 -2.16 14.81 7.75
N GLN A 309 -2.34 16.12 7.93
CA GLN A 309 -1.52 16.98 8.77
C GLN A 309 -2.39 17.86 9.65
N VAL A 310 -2.03 17.99 10.93
CA VAL A 310 -2.57 19.07 11.75
C VAL A 310 -1.57 20.21 11.76
N VAL A 311 -2.02 21.38 11.35
CA VAL A 311 -1.25 22.61 11.37
C VAL A 311 -1.82 23.49 12.47
N ASN A 312 -0.97 23.83 13.44
CA ASN A 312 -1.29 24.67 14.58
C ASN A 312 -0.33 25.86 14.65
N ALA A 313 -0.84 26.99 15.12
CA ALA A 313 -0.01 28.10 15.56
C ALA A 313 -0.60 28.69 16.84
N PHE A 314 0.23 28.80 17.88
CA PHE A 314 -0.05 29.55 19.09
C PHE A 314 0.94 30.70 19.19
N VAL A 315 0.45 31.93 19.26
CA VAL A 315 1.29 33.14 19.20
C VAL A 315 0.90 34.09 20.31
N VAL A 316 1.91 34.70 20.93
CA VAL A 316 1.77 35.64 22.05
C VAL A 316 2.42 36.97 21.63
N ASP A 317 1.59 38.01 21.50
CA ASP A 317 1.97 39.43 21.35
C ASP A 317 2.96 39.80 20.21
N LEU A 318 2.82 39.18 19.03
CA LEU A 318 3.56 39.55 17.81
C LEU A 318 2.69 39.51 16.54
N ASP A 319 3.04 40.34 15.56
CA ASP A 319 2.56 40.24 14.18
C ASP A 319 3.32 39.11 13.48
N PHE A 320 2.82 37.90 13.66
CA PHE A 320 3.40 36.69 13.07
C PHE A 320 2.46 36.13 12.00
N THR A 321 2.99 35.97 10.80
CA THR A 321 2.36 35.19 9.74
C THR A 321 3.15 33.91 9.59
N TYR A 322 2.49 32.78 9.79
CA TYR A 322 3.07 31.47 9.60
C TYR A 322 2.58 30.84 8.32
N THR A 323 3.47 30.24 7.56
CA THR A 323 3.12 29.32 6.47
C THR A 323 3.80 28.00 6.77
N SER A 324 3.01 26.96 6.95
CA SER A 324 3.50 25.60 7.15
C SER A 324 4.09 24.99 5.89
N ALA A 325 4.82 23.88 6.04
CA ALA A 325 5.30 23.12 4.90
C ALA A 325 4.17 22.60 3.97
N SER A 326 2.94 22.46 4.48
CA SER A 326 1.75 22.12 3.67
C SER A 326 1.04 23.33 3.07
N GLY A 327 1.59 24.54 3.22
CA GLY A 327 1.02 25.76 2.64
C GLY A 327 -0.10 26.40 3.47
N VAL A 328 -0.61 25.74 4.51
CA VAL A 328 -1.57 26.33 5.45
C VAL A 328 -0.93 27.55 6.09
N THR A 329 -1.61 28.69 5.94
CA THR A 329 -1.13 29.98 6.44
C THR A 329 -2.03 30.48 7.56
N PHE A 330 -1.42 30.83 8.69
CA PHE A 330 -2.09 31.51 9.78
C PHE A 330 -1.59 32.93 9.90
N ALA A 331 -2.53 33.85 10.02
CA ALA A 331 -2.27 35.24 10.32
C ALA A 331 -3.01 35.63 11.60
N LYS A 332 -2.47 36.63 12.28
CA LYS A 332 -3.14 37.29 13.40
C LYS A 332 -4.57 37.73 12.99
N PRO A 333 -5.59 37.46 13.81
CA PRO A 333 -6.93 37.98 13.58
C PRO A 333 -6.93 39.51 13.37
N THR A 334 -7.71 40.00 12.42
CA THR A 334 -7.78 41.43 12.10
C THR A 334 -8.58 42.19 13.17
N GLY A 335 -8.03 43.32 13.65
CA GLY A 335 -8.65 44.19 14.67
C GLY A 335 -7.70 44.51 15.83
N GLU A 336 -7.99 45.54 16.63
CA GLU A 336 -7.18 45.89 17.83
C GLU A 336 -7.20 44.81 18.93
N GLN A 337 -7.87 43.68 18.69
CA GLN A 337 -8.23 42.66 19.68
C GLN A 337 -7.05 41.79 20.16
N CYS A 338 -5.84 41.99 19.65
CA CYS A 338 -4.62 41.24 20.02
C CYS A 338 -3.44 42.13 20.43
N LYS A 339 -3.68 43.31 20.98
CA LYS A 339 -2.60 44.09 21.61
C LYS A 339 -2.35 43.51 23.00
N ASN A 340 -1.15 43.03 23.30
CA ASN A 340 -0.82 42.36 24.56
C ASN A 340 -1.72 41.13 24.81
N GLY A 341 -1.86 40.26 23.80
CA GLY A 341 -2.72 39.09 23.83
C GLY A 341 -2.12 37.87 23.12
N ALA A 342 -2.83 36.75 23.16
CA ALA A 342 -2.51 35.53 22.43
C ALA A 342 -3.58 35.20 21.40
N TRP A 343 -3.20 34.46 20.37
CA TRP A 343 -4.16 33.81 19.48
C TRP A 343 -3.67 32.40 19.14
N PHE A 344 -4.63 31.52 18.86
CA PHE A 344 -4.40 30.14 18.47
C PHE A 344 -5.18 29.87 17.20
N ALA A 345 -4.58 29.21 16.22
CA ALA A 345 -5.28 28.71 15.06
C ALA A 345 -4.90 27.24 14.84
N SER A 346 -5.87 26.46 14.38
CA SER A 346 -5.67 25.05 14.09
C SER A 346 -6.49 24.64 12.87
N THR A 347 -5.84 23.95 11.94
CA THR A 347 -6.44 23.42 10.71
C THR A 347 -5.96 22.00 10.51
N PHE A 348 -6.89 21.11 10.21
CA PHE A 348 -6.58 19.80 9.65
C PHE A 348 -6.47 19.96 8.14
N HIS A 349 -5.30 19.65 7.60
CA HIS A 349 -5.03 19.63 6.17
C HIS A 349 -4.96 18.17 5.71
N LEU A 350 -5.63 17.84 4.62
CA LEU A 350 -5.48 16.55 3.95
C LEU A 350 -5.21 16.79 2.47
N GLY A 351 -3.98 16.48 2.04
CA GLY A 351 -3.61 16.34 0.65
C GLY A 351 -3.66 14.89 0.22
N VAL A 352 -4.21 14.64 -0.97
CA VAL A 352 -4.19 13.34 -1.64
C VAL A 352 -3.68 13.53 -3.05
N ASP A 353 -2.48 13.01 -3.30
CA ASP A 353 -1.83 13.07 -4.60
C ASP A 353 -1.79 11.69 -5.22
N ALA A 354 -2.08 11.60 -6.51
CA ALA A 354 -1.74 10.44 -7.32
C ALA A 354 -0.49 10.72 -8.14
N TYR A 355 0.34 9.71 -8.31
CA TYR A 355 1.48 9.77 -9.20
C TYR A 355 1.55 8.52 -10.06
N VAL A 356 2.01 8.69 -11.29
CA VAL A 356 2.48 7.63 -12.18
C VAL A 356 3.92 7.94 -12.51
N THR A 357 4.83 7.07 -12.08
CA THR A 357 6.28 7.29 -12.14
C THR A 357 6.72 7.71 -13.54
N LYS A 358 7.43 8.83 -13.61
CA LYS A 358 7.94 9.46 -14.85
C LYS A 358 6.88 9.99 -15.82
N LEU A 359 5.58 9.89 -15.50
CA LEU A 359 4.52 10.38 -16.39
C LEU A 359 3.84 11.62 -15.83
N TYR A 360 3.24 11.54 -14.64
CA TYR A 360 2.57 12.68 -14.03
C TYR A 360 2.41 12.52 -12.51
N THR A 361 2.19 13.66 -11.86
CA THR A 361 1.62 13.76 -10.51
C THR A 361 0.38 14.65 -10.61
N LYS A 362 -0.68 14.31 -9.88
CA LYS A 362 -1.96 15.02 -9.89
C LYS A 362 -2.54 15.02 -8.48
N THR A 363 -2.82 16.22 -7.96
CA THR A 363 -3.62 16.39 -6.76
C THR A 363 -5.05 15.96 -7.04
N LEU A 364 -5.48 14.93 -6.34
CA LEU A 364 -6.80 14.34 -6.47
C LEU A 364 -7.79 14.99 -5.53
N TYR A 365 -7.32 15.30 -4.32
CA TYR A 365 -8.13 15.90 -3.28
C TYR A 365 -7.26 16.75 -2.37
N GLU A 366 -7.78 17.89 -1.97
CA GLU A 366 -7.15 18.76 -1.00
C GLU A 366 -8.27 19.41 -0.18
N VAL A 367 -8.14 19.37 1.14
CA VAL A 367 -9.08 20.05 2.02
C VAL A 367 -8.37 20.59 3.25
N ASP A 368 -8.75 21.82 3.59
CA ASP A 368 -8.49 22.41 4.89
C ASP A 368 -9.79 22.39 5.69
N VAL A 369 -9.79 21.66 6.80
CA VAL A 369 -10.88 21.63 7.77
C VAL A 369 -10.44 22.44 8.98
N PRO A 370 -11.00 23.66 9.20
CA PRO A 370 -10.71 24.44 10.39
C PRO A 370 -11.10 23.66 11.64
N ILE A 371 -10.12 23.38 12.49
CA ILE A 371 -10.34 22.75 13.81
C ILE A 371 -10.73 23.85 14.79
N TYR A 372 -9.93 24.93 14.81
CA TYR A 372 -10.14 26.07 15.67
C TYR A 372 -9.97 27.35 14.87
N GLN A 373 -11.04 28.13 14.78
CA GLN A 373 -10.97 29.46 14.19
C GLN A 373 -10.26 30.40 15.14
N SER A 374 -9.26 31.11 14.61
CA SER A 374 -8.43 31.99 15.42
C SER A 374 -9.25 33.03 16.17
N GLN A 375 -9.15 33.00 17.49
CA GLN A 375 -9.72 34.00 18.39
C GLN A 375 -8.61 34.62 19.21
N CYS A 376 -8.79 35.90 19.54
CA CYS A 376 -7.82 36.60 20.36
C CYS A 376 -8.19 36.62 21.84
N TRP A 377 -7.19 36.43 22.68
CA TRP A 377 -7.26 36.52 24.13
C TRP A 377 -6.33 37.62 24.61
N ASN A 378 -6.87 38.73 25.08
CA ASN A 378 -6.06 39.77 25.71
C ASN A 378 -5.70 39.37 27.14
N PHE A 379 -4.44 39.59 27.54
CA PHE A 379 -4.00 39.31 28.90
C PHE A 379 -4.48 40.35 29.91
N VAL A 380 -5.05 41.47 29.44
CA VAL A 380 -5.53 42.58 30.26
C VAL A 380 -6.78 43.20 29.60
N ASN A 381 -7.86 43.36 30.38
CA ASN A 381 -8.94 44.31 30.11
C ASN A 381 -8.60 45.66 30.72
#